data_AF-A0A961NRU7-F1
#
_entry.id   AF-A0A961NRU7-F1
#
_cell.length_a   1.000
_cell.length_b   1.000
_cell.length_c   1.000
_cell.angle_alpha   90.00
_cell.angle_beta   90.00
_cell.angle_gamma   90.00
#
_symmetry.space_group_name_H-M   'P 1'
#
loop_
_entity.id
_entity.type
_entity.pdbx_description
1 polymer ?
#
loop_
_entity_poly.entity_id
_entity_poly.type
_entity_poly.pdbx_seq_one_letter_code
_entity_poly.pdbx_strand_id
1 'polypeptide(L)'
;MPGYDGKDAALMKRLAREGKAISRIVAEDFPMLDYWTVYVEVYGSGGRSSQGIKKMISMRLAKLVDAHKAERREIVEELQELVADLYKKHRANQQKLDSVRKAMDA
;
A
#
# COMPACT_ATOMS: atom_id res chain seq x y z
N MET A 1 1.17 9.68 11.66
CA MET A 1 1.97 10.05 10.47
C MET A 1 1.72 11.52 10.20
N PRO A 2 2.72 12.38 10.07
CA PRO A 2 2.48 13.75 9.63
C PRO A 2 2.13 13.75 8.14
N GLY A 3 1.16 14.56 7.74
CA GLY A 3 1.25 15.23 6.44
C GLY A 3 -0.01 15.47 5.61
N TYR A 4 -1.18 14.90 5.88
CA TYR A 4 -2.37 15.19 5.07
C TYR A 4 -3.68 14.81 5.78
N ASP A 5 -4.78 15.48 5.45
CA ASP A 5 -6.09 15.30 6.07
C ASP A 5 -7.03 14.39 5.24
N GLY A 6 -8.27 14.21 5.71
CA GLY A 6 -9.26 13.39 5.01
C GLY A 6 -9.68 13.95 3.64
N LYS A 7 -9.56 15.26 3.40
CA LYS A 7 -9.83 15.88 2.10
C LYS A 7 -8.69 15.61 1.13
N ASP A 8 -7.45 15.73 1.60
CA ASP A 8 -6.26 15.39 0.83
C ASP A 8 -6.30 13.92 0.38
N ALA A 9 -6.66 13.02 1.30
CA ALA A 9 -6.86 11.61 1.01
C ALA A 9 -7.88 11.35 -0.11
N ALA A 10 -9.01 12.04 -0.05
CA ALA A 10 -10.05 11.95 -1.07
C ALA A 10 -9.56 12.50 -2.42
N LEU A 11 -8.79 13.59 -2.39
CA LEU A 11 -8.22 14.20 -3.59
C LEU A 11 -7.20 13.29 -4.26
N MET A 12 -6.27 12.68 -3.52
CA MET A 12 -5.30 11.72 -4.06
C MET A 12 -6.01 10.58 -4.81
N LYS A 13 -7.04 9.99 -4.18
CA LYS A 13 -7.83 8.91 -4.78
C LYS A 13 -8.57 9.38 -6.03
N ARG A 14 -9.15 10.58 -6.01
CA ARG A 14 -9.87 11.14 -7.16
C ARG A 14 -8.94 11.34 -8.35
N LEU A 15 -7.81 12.02 -8.14
CA LEU A 15 -6.81 12.28 -9.19
C LEU A 15 -6.31 10.98 -9.82
N ALA A 16 -6.04 9.96 -9.00
CA ALA A 16 -5.64 8.65 -9.49
C ALA A 16 -6.75 7.95 -10.29
N ARG A 17 -8.03 8.06 -9.88
CA ARG A 17 -9.18 7.54 -10.64
C ARG A 17 -9.38 8.26 -11.97
N GLU A 18 -9.06 9.55 -12.03
CA GLU A 18 -9.07 10.36 -13.24
C GLU A 18 -7.87 10.05 -14.17
N GLY A 19 -7.01 9.11 -13.80
CA GLY A 19 -5.90 8.62 -14.62
C GLY A 19 -4.58 9.38 -14.40
N LYS A 20 -4.51 10.32 -13.45
CA LYS A 20 -3.26 11.00 -13.11
C LYS A 20 -2.30 10.01 -12.44
N ALA A 21 -1.07 9.92 -12.96
CA ALA A 21 -0.04 9.04 -12.42
C ALA A 21 0.40 9.50 -11.01
N ILE A 22 0.72 8.56 -10.11
CA ILE A 22 1.13 8.86 -8.72
C ILE A 22 2.34 9.79 -8.67
N SER A 23 3.33 9.60 -9.54
CA SER A 23 4.49 10.49 -9.63
C SER A 23 4.12 11.94 -9.93
N ARG A 24 3.08 12.16 -10.75
CA ARG A 24 2.54 13.50 -11.03
C ARG A 24 1.71 14.02 -9.87
N ILE A 25 0.93 13.18 -9.21
CA ILE A 25 0.17 13.57 -8.01
C ILE A 25 1.11 14.07 -6.90
N VAL A 26 2.24 13.38 -6.70
CA VAL A 26 3.28 13.80 -5.76
C VAL A 26 3.92 15.10 -6.21
N ALA A 27 4.42 15.17 -7.45
CA ALA A 27 5.17 16.33 -7.92
C ALA A 27 4.32 17.62 -8.01
N GLU A 28 3.04 17.50 -8.38
CA GLU A 28 2.19 18.65 -8.70
C GLU A 28 1.23 19.02 -7.56
N ASP A 29 0.68 18.05 -6.83
CA ASP A 29 -0.39 18.27 -5.85
C ASP A 29 0.08 18.08 -4.40
N PHE A 30 1.02 17.17 -4.16
CA PHE A 30 1.49 16.82 -2.81
C PHE A 30 3.03 16.73 -2.72
N PRO A 31 3.77 17.78 -3.06
CA PRO A 31 5.24 17.74 -3.13
C PRO A 31 5.91 17.55 -1.76
N MET A 32 5.16 17.79 -0.69
CA MET A 32 5.60 17.57 0.69
C MET A 32 5.46 16.10 1.13
N LEU A 33 4.72 15.29 0.37
CA LEU A 33 4.54 13.88 0.65
C LEU A 33 5.51 13.07 -0.20
N ASP A 34 6.01 12.00 0.38
CA ASP A 34 6.76 11.03 -0.41
C ASP A 34 5.82 10.24 -1.33
N TYR A 35 6.41 9.62 -2.35
CA TYR A 35 5.67 8.79 -3.30
C TYR A 35 4.91 7.66 -2.62
N TRP A 36 5.48 7.09 -1.55
CA TRP A 36 4.87 5.98 -0.84
C TRP A 36 3.58 6.39 -0.15
N THR A 37 3.58 7.53 0.54
CA THR A 37 2.45 8.07 1.25
C THR A 37 1.26 8.25 0.31
N VAL A 38 1.46 8.89 -0.86
CA VAL A 38 0.42 9.06 -1.87
C VAL A 38 -0.02 7.72 -2.46
N TYR A 39 0.93 6.86 -2.79
CA TYR A 39 0.66 5.54 -3.36
C TYR A 39 -0.17 4.66 -2.41
N VAL A 40 0.16 4.68 -1.11
CA VAL A 40 -0.55 3.97 -0.04
C VAL A 40 -1.96 4.51 0.12
N GLU A 41 -2.16 5.83 0.09
CA GLU A 41 -3.50 6.39 0.24
C GLU A 41 -4.40 6.02 -0.94
N VAL A 42 -3.87 6.11 -2.16
CA VAL A 42 -4.59 5.79 -3.40
C VAL A 42 -5.01 4.33 -3.45
N TYR A 43 -4.09 3.40 -3.15
CA TYR A 43 -4.33 1.96 -3.32
C TYR A 43 -4.67 1.22 -2.02
N GLY A 44 -4.47 1.83 -0.86
CA GLY A 44 -4.60 1.18 0.45
C GLY A 44 -5.93 1.39 1.16
N SER A 45 -6.63 2.48 0.83
CA SER A 45 -7.81 2.94 1.56
C SER A 45 -9.11 2.17 1.29
N GLY A 46 -9.13 1.23 0.34
CA GLY A 46 -10.21 0.25 0.13
C GLY A 46 -9.92 -1.13 0.76
N GLY A 47 -8.85 -1.24 1.54
CA GLY A 47 -8.31 -2.51 2.01
C GLY A 47 -7.49 -3.19 0.91
N ARG A 48 -6.16 -3.12 1.02
CA ARG A 48 -5.17 -3.44 -0.03
C ARG A 48 -5.30 -4.68 -0.94
N SER A 49 -6.24 -5.64 -0.87
CA SER A 49 -6.16 -6.98 -1.50
C SER A 49 -4.82 -7.74 -1.30
N SER A 50 -4.82 -9.06 -1.24
CA SER A 50 -3.53 -9.78 -1.12
C SER A 50 -2.67 -9.63 -2.39
N GLN A 51 -3.31 -9.51 -3.56
CA GLN A 51 -2.63 -9.35 -4.84
C GLN A 51 -2.00 -7.97 -5.00
N GLY A 52 -2.69 -6.93 -4.56
CA GLY A 52 -2.15 -5.56 -4.53
C GLY A 52 -0.87 -5.49 -3.71
N ILE A 53 -0.88 -6.05 -2.50
CA ILE A 53 0.32 -6.10 -1.63
C ILE A 53 1.47 -6.85 -2.28
N LYS A 54 1.22 -8.01 -2.89
CA LYS A 54 2.26 -8.76 -3.60
C LYS A 54 2.88 -7.94 -4.74
N LYS A 55 2.07 -7.24 -5.54
CA LYS A 55 2.56 -6.36 -6.61
C LYS A 55 3.43 -5.23 -6.06
N MET A 56 3.03 -4.65 -4.92
CA MET A 56 3.83 -3.63 -4.22
C MET A 56 5.18 -4.17 -3.76
N ILE A 57 5.20 -5.34 -3.15
CA ILE A 57 6.43 -6.02 -2.72
C ILE A 57 7.36 -6.23 -3.93
N SER A 58 6.84 -6.75 -5.04
CA SER A 58 7.63 -6.95 -6.27
C SER A 58 8.21 -5.65 -6.80
N MET A 59 7.44 -4.57 -6.84
CA MET A 59 7.93 -3.26 -7.29
C MET A 59 9.03 -2.71 -6.38
N ARG A 60 8.88 -2.85 -5.05
CA ARG A 60 9.89 -2.41 -4.08
C ARG A 60 11.15 -3.25 -4.13
N LEU A 61 11.04 -4.57 -4.31
CA LEU A 61 12.19 -5.45 -4.54
C LEU A 61 12.93 -5.08 -5.83
N ALA A 62 12.22 -4.76 -6.91
CA ALA A 62 12.84 -4.28 -8.14
C ALA A 62 13.60 -2.96 -7.91
N LYS A 63 12.98 -2.00 -7.22
CA LYS A 63 13.65 -0.73 -6.87
C LYS A 63 14.88 -0.95 -5.97
N LEU A 64 14.84 -1.93 -5.07
CA LEU A 64 15.94 -2.24 -4.15
C LEU A 64 17.23 -2.64 -4.88
N VAL A 65 17.11 -3.33 -6.03
CA VAL A 65 18.25 -3.77 -6.84
C VAL A 65 19.09 -2.57 -7.29
N ASP A 66 18.42 -1.53 -7.77
CA ASP A 66 19.06 -0.34 -8.36
C ASP A 66 19.27 0.80 -7.35
N ALA A 67 18.77 0.65 -6.11
CA ALA A 67 18.79 1.70 -5.10
C ALA A 67 20.19 1.97 -4.52
N HIS A 68 20.47 3.25 -4.28
CA HIS A 68 21.66 3.69 -3.54
C HIS A 68 21.58 3.33 -2.06
N LYS A 69 22.73 3.27 -1.38
CA LYS A 69 22.84 2.82 0.03
C LYS A 69 21.88 3.58 0.97
N ALA A 70 21.66 4.87 0.74
CA ALA A 70 20.74 5.69 1.52
C ALA A 70 19.26 5.26 1.36
N GLU A 71 18.84 4.96 0.13
CA GLU A 71 17.45 4.59 -0.20
C GLU A 71 17.13 3.13 0.16
N ARG A 72 18.15 2.26 0.22
CA ARG A 72 17.95 0.84 0.55
C ARG A 72 17.28 0.63 1.92
N ARG A 73 17.61 1.47 2.90
CA ARG A 73 17.06 1.35 4.26
C ARG A 73 15.55 1.60 4.25
N GLU A 74 15.14 2.70 3.62
CA GLU A 74 13.72 3.05 3.46
C GLU A 74 12.96 1.94 2.72
N ILE A 75 13.51 1.45 1.61
CA ILE A 75 12.88 0.37 0.84
C ILE A 75 12.74 -0.93 1.67
N VAL A 76 13.71 -1.25 2.53
CA VAL A 76 13.63 -2.42 3.41
C VAL A 76 12.56 -2.25 4.48
N GLU A 77 12.45 -1.06 5.08
CA GLU A 77 11.41 -0.75 6.08
C GLU A 77 10.01 -0.86 5.46
N GLU A 78 9.82 -0.29 4.26
CA GLU A 78 8.57 -0.42 3.50
C GLU A 78 8.23 -1.89 3.17
N LEU A 79 9.23 -2.69 2.79
CA LEU A 79 9.05 -4.12 2.53
C LEU A 79 8.60 -4.88 3.79
N GLN A 80 9.16 -4.55 4.95
CA GLN A 80 8.75 -5.17 6.23
C GLN A 80 7.28 -4.87 6.54
N GLU A 81 6.84 -3.62 6.36
CA GLU A 81 5.44 -3.24 6.56
C GLU A 81 4.50 -3.99 5.60
N LEU A 82 4.86 -4.07 4.32
CA LEU A 82 4.06 -4.77 3.32
C LEU A 82 3.93 -6.26 3.62
N VAL A 83 5.02 -6.92 4.03
CA VAL A 83 5.00 -8.33 4.42
C VAL A 83 4.15 -8.54 5.67
N ALA A 84 4.26 -7.67 6.67
CA ALA A 84 3.44 -7.74 7.88
C ALA A 84 1.94 -7.60 7.56
N ASP A 85 1.57 -6.67 6.66
CA ASP A 85 0.20 -6.49 6.22
C ASP A 85 -0.33 -7.69 5.42
N LEU A 86 0.50 -8.28 4.57
CA LEU A 86 0.15 -9.49 3.84
C LEU A 86 -0.13 -10.64 4.82
N TYR A 87 0.70 -10.80 5.85
CA TYR A 87 0.52 -11.82 6.89
C TYR A 87 -0.78 -11.61 7.67
N LYS A 88 -1.06 -10.38 8.12
CA LYS A 88 -2.31 -10.03 8.81
C LYS A 88 -3.53 -10.39 7.97
N LYS A 89 -3.51 -10.08 6.67
CA LYS A 89 -4.60 -10.44 5.75
C LYS A 89 -4.76 -11.94 5.57
N HIS A 90 -3.66 -12.67 5.42
CA HIS A 90 -3.72 -14.12 5.31
C HIS A 90 -4.34 -14.75 6.56
N ARG A 91 -3.93 -14.30 7.75
CA ARG A 91 -4.49 -14.76 9.02
C ARG A 91 -5.98 -14.44 9.14
N ALA A 92 -6.39 -13.21 8.81
CA ALA A 92 -7.79 -12.81 8.84
C ALA A 92 -8.65 -13.63 7.84
N ASN A 93 -8.12 -13.92 6.65
CA ASN A 93 -8.82 -14.75 5.66
C ASN A 93 -8.96 -16.21 6.12
N GLN A 94 -7.93 -16.77 6.75
CA GLN A 94 -8.03 -18.12 7.34
C GLN A 94 -9.09 -18.17 8.44
N GLN A 95 -9.11 -17.20 9.35
CA GLN A 95 -10.13 -17.13 10.40
C GLN A 95 -11.55 -17.09 9.81
N LYS A 96 -11.77 -16.31 8.75
CA LYS A 96 -13.06 -16.28 8.04
C LYS A 96 -13.43 -17.63 7.44
N LEU A 97 -12.48 -18.31 6.78
CA LEU A 97 -12.72 -19.64 6.20
C LEU A 97 -13.06 -20.68 7.28
N ASP A 98 -12.37 -20.63 8.42
CA ASP A 98 -12.65 -21.53 9.55
C ASP A 98 -14.02 -21.26 10.16
N SER A 99 -14.44 -20.00 10.26
CA SER A 99 -15.81 -19.65 10.68
C SER A 99 -16.87 -20.18 9.73
N VAL A 100 -16.64 -20.09 8.41
CA VAL A 100 -17.56 -20.65 7.40
C VAL A 100 -17.65 -22.16 7.52
N ARG A 101 -16.51 -22.86 7.66
CA ARG A 101 -16.50 -24.33 7.84
C ARG A 101 -17.30 -24.74 9.07
N LYS A 102 -17.06 -24.11 10.22
CA LYS A 102 -17.81 -24.39 11.46
C LYS A 102 -19.31 -24.18 11.33
N ALA A 103 -19.75 -23.20 10.53
CA ALA A 103 -21.17 -22.94 10.30
C ALA A 103 -21.81 -23.92 9.30
N MET A 104 -21.01 -24.59 8.46
CA MET A 104 -21.48 -25.63 7.53
C MET A 104 -21.52 -27.02 8.16
N ASP A 105 -20.69 -27.27 9.17
CA ASP A 105 -20.63 -28.53 9.93
C ASP A 105 -21.59 -28.56 11.13
N ALA A 106 -22.37 -27.50 11.36
CA ALA A 106 -23.36 -27.34 12.43
C ALA A 106 -24.79 -27.43 11.89
#